data_AF-K9AD34-F1
#
_entry.id   AF-K9AD34-F1
#
_cell.length_a   1.000
_cell.length_b   1.000
_cell.length_c   1.000
_cell.angle_alpha   90.00
_cell.angle_beta   90.00
_cell.angle_gamma   90.00
#
_symmetry.space_group_name_H-M   'P 1'
#
loop_
_entity.id
_entity.type
_entity.pdbx_description
1 polymer ?
#
loop_
_entity_poly.entity_id
_entity_poly.type
_entity_poly.pdbx_seq_one_letter_code
_entity_poly.pdbx_strand_id
1 'polypeptide(L)' 'MELRAVKMHKMFRDFHEEKALGYMGEYDEKHDLVAIYNIFKEKMQKIEGTYQWILPSSGEVFFVEEDPLYIR' A
#
# COMPACT_ATOMS: atom_id res chain seq x y z
N MET A 1 8.35 -11.47 -11.13
CA MET A 1 7.38 -10.91 -10.16
C MET A 1 7.71 -11.45 -8.79
N GLU A 2 7.74 -10.59 -7.78
CA GLU A 2 8.11 -10.91 -6.39
C GLU A 2 7.02 -10.42 -5.43
N LEU A 3 6.78 -11.17 -4.35
CA LEU A 3 5.89 -10.78 -3.26
C LEU A 3 6.71 -10.50 -1.99
N ARG A 4 6.57 -9.29 -1.44
CA ARG A 4 7.23 -8.90 -0.18
C ARG A 4 6.34 -7.99 0.66
N ALA A 5 6.65 -7.85 1.94
CA ALA A 5 5.96 -6.93 2.82
C ALA A 5 6.13 -5.48 2.33
N VAL A 6 5.06 -4.68 2.41
CA VAL A 6 5.05 -3.27 1.98
C VAL A 6 5.12 -2.34 3.18
N LYS A 7 5.93 -1.30 3.10
CA LYS A 7 5.91 -0.20 4.07
C LYS A 7 4.79 0.77 3.75
N MET A 8 3.80 0.81 4.63
CA MET A 8 2.67 1.72 4.51
C MET A 8 2.14 2.20 5.86
N HIS A 9 1.52 3.37 5.85
CA HIS A 9 1.06 4.09 7.03
C HIS A 9 -0.42 4.43 6.88
N LYS A 10 -1.23 4.08 7.87
CA LYS A 10 -2.67 4.40 7.86
C LYS A 10 -2.86 5.90 7.98
N MET A 11 -3.67 6.48 7.08
CA MET A 11 -3.99 7.91 7.10
C MET A 11 -5.14 8.16 8.08
N PHE A 12 -4.83 8.47 9.35
CA PHE A 12 -5.77 9.03 10.33
C PHE A 12 -5.05 10.06 11.22
N ARG A 13 -5.80 10.87 12.00
CA ARG A 13 -5.30 12.06 12.73
C ARG A 13 -4.09 11.83 13.64
N ASP A 14 -3.84 10.60 14.07
CA ASP A 14 -2.67 10.22 14.86
C ASP A 14 -1.76 9.29 14.06
N PHE A 15 -0.94 9.89 13.18
CA PHE A 15 0.05 9.24 12.32
C PHE A 15 1.11 8.40 13.07
N HIS A 16 1.09 8.37 14.41
CA HIS A 16 2.24 7.97 15.22
C HIS A 16 2.22 6.54 15.80
N GLU A 17 1.15 5.76 15.72
CA GLU A 17 1.08 4.52 16.54
C GLU A 17 0.84 3.19 15.81
N GLU A 18 0.34 3.15 14.58
CA GLU A 18 0.11 1.87 13.89
C GLU A 18 0.92 1.73 12.60
N LYS A 19 2.02 0.96 12.66
CA LYS A 19 2.54 0.29 11.46
C LYS A 19 1.46 -0.65 10.96
N ALA A 20 1.00 -0.46 9.73
CA ALA A 20 0.06 -1.37 9.09
C ALA A 20 0.77 -2.72 8.84
N LEU A 21 0.61 -3.67 9.76
CA LEU A 21 1.16 -5.02 9.63
C LEU A 21 0.25 -5.89 8.75
N GLY A 22 0.85 -6.78 7.96
CA GLY A 22 0.10 -7.81 7.23
C GLY A 22 -0.29 -7.45 5.78
N TYR A 23 0.31 -6.42 5.20
CA TYR A 23 0.14 -6.10 3.77
C TYR A 23 1.30 -6.65 2.94
N MET A 24 0.97 -7.25 1.80
CA MET A 24 1.90 -7.86 0.85
C MET A 24 1.81 -7.15 -0.49
N GLY A 25 2.96 -6.75 -1.03
CA GLY A 25 3.10 -6.04 -2.29
C GLY A 25 3.60 -6.97 -3.37
N GLU A 26 3.05 -6.81 -4.56
CA GLU A 26 3.50 -7.46 -5.78
C GLU A 26 4.32 -6.47 -6.58
N TYR A 27 5.52 -6.89 -6.96
CA TYR A 27 6.48 -6.07 -7.69
C TYR A 27 6.76 -6.70 -9.05
N ASP A 28 6.82 -5.85 -10.07
CA ASP A 28 7.16 -6.25 -11.43
C ASP A 28 8.68 -6.50 -11.59
N GLU A 29 9.12 -6.83 -12.80
CA GLU A 29 10.55 -7.09 -13.09
C GLU A 29 11.45 -5.86 -12.95
N LYS A 30 10.86 -4.65 -12.93
CA LYS A 30 11.57 -3.38 -12.71
C LYS A 30 11.61 -3.02 -11.23
N HIS A 31 11.07 -3.85 -10.35
CA HIS A 31 10.87 -3.60 -8.92
C HIS A 31 9.87 -2.47 -8.63
N ASP A 32 8.97 -2.17 -9.57
CA ASP A 32 7.87 -1.23 -9.35
C ASP A 32 6.71 -1.95 -8.63
N LEU A 33 6.15 -1.32 -7.60
CA LEU A 33 4.98 -1.83 -6.88
C LEU A 33 3.73 -1.73 -7.77
N VAL A 34 3.12 -2.89 -8.08
CA VAL A 34 1.96 -2.98 -8.99
C VAL A 34 0.65 -3.39 -8.30
N ALA A 35 0.72 -4.04 -7.14
CA ALA A 35 -0.46 -4.39 -6.35
C ALA A 35 -0.11 -4.50 -4.86
N ILE A 36 -1.11 -4.26 -4.00
CA ILE A 36 -1.01 -4.48 -2.55
C ILE A 36 -2.22 -5.32 -2.13
N TYR A 37 -1.98 -6.28 -1.25
CA TYR A 37 -2.99 -7.18 -0.70
C TYR A 37 -2.95 -7.16 0.82
N ASN A 38 -4.11 -7.23 1.47
CA ASN A 38 -4.18 -7.46 2.92
C ASN A 38 -4.06 -8.95 3.28
N ILE A 39 -4.12 -9.28 4.57
CA ILE A 39 -4.05 -10.67 5.08
C ILE A 39 -5.16 -11.59 4.54
N PHE A 40 -6.29 -11.01 4.10
CA PHE A 40 -7.43 -11.73 3.52
C PHE A 40 -7.34 -11.85 1.99
N LYS A 41 -6.20 -11.46 1.39
CA LYS A 41 -5.96 -11.39 -0.06
C LYS A 41 -6.88 -10.40 -0.79
N GLU A 42 -7.47 -9.45 -0.07
CA GLU A 42 -8.19 -8.35 -0.70
C GLU A 42 -7.18 -7.40 -1.34
N LYS A 43 -7.41 -7.08 -2.61
CA LYS A 43 -6.57 -6.16 -3.37
C LYS A 43 -6.95 -4.72 -3.06
N MET A 44 -5.96 -3.92 -2.69
CA MET A 44 -6.13 -2.48 -2.52
C MET A 44 -6.25 -1.78 -3.87
N GLN A 45 -6.94 -0.64 -3.88
CA GLN A 45 -7.07 0.22 -5.05
C GLN A 45 -6.16 1.43 -4.90
N LYS A 46 -5.39 1.73 -5.94
CA LYS A 46 -4.60 2.94 -6.00
C LYS A 46 -5.52 4.14 -6.17
N ILE A 47 -5.24 5.22 -5.44
CA ILE A 47 -5.88 6.51 -5.66
C ILE A 47 -5.06 7.23 -6.72
N GLU A 48 -5.59 7.28 -7.94
CA GLU A 48 -4.91 7.85 -9.11
C GLU A 48 -4.39 9.26 -8.86
N GLY A 49 -3.18 9.54 -9.37
CA GLY A 49 -2.50 10.82 -9.16
C GLY A 49 -1.91 11.02 -7.76
N THR A 50 -1.97 10.01 -6.89
CA THR A 50 -1.39 10.05 -5.55
C THR A 50 -0.57 8.79 -5.26
N TYR A 51 0.20 8.81 -4.17
CA TYR A 51 0.88 7.66 -3.59
C TYR A 51 0.06 6.97 -2.49
N GLN A 52 -1.26 7.16 -2.53
CA GLN A 52 -2.20 6.62 -1.55
C GLN A 52 -2.99 5.46 -2.14
N TRP A 53 -3.30 4.50 -1.26
CA TRP A 53 -4.04 3.29 -1.61
C TRP A 53 -5.20 3.12 -0.63
N ILE A 54 -6.36 2.71 -1.13
CA ILE A 54 -7.57 2.47 -0.35
C ILE A 54 -7.89 0.99 -0.28
N LEU A 55 -8.27 0.50 0.90
CA LEU A 55 -8.86 -0.83 1.06
C LEU A 55 -10.38 -0.74 0.78
N PRO A 56 -10.90 -1.36 -0.29
CA PRO A 56 -12.30 -1.15 -0.71
C PRO A 56 -13.35 -1.57 0.34
N SER A 57 -13.09 -2.63 1.09
CA SER A 57 -14.03 -3.16 2.09
C SER A 57 -14.23 -2.24 3.29
N SER A 58 -13.17 -1.57 3.76
CA SER A 58 -13.20 -0.72 4.95
C SER A 58 -13.17 0.78 4.65
N GLY A 59 -12.77 1.16 3.43
CA GLY A 59 -12.52 2.55 3.04
C GLY A 59 -11.26 3.14 3.68
N GLU A 60 -10.43 2.33 4.33
CA GLU A 60 -9.20 2.79 4.95
C GLU A 60 -8.18 3.21 3.89
N VAL A 61 -7.60 4.40 4.07
CA VAL A 61 -6.59 4.96 3.17
C VAL A 61 -5.22 4.86 3.82
N PHE A 62 -4.24 4.47 3.02
CA PHE A 62 -2.85 4.32 3.45
C PHE A 62 -1.93 5.12 2.55
N PHE A 63 -0.94 5.75 3.17
CA PHE A 63 0.26 6.27 2.51
C PHE A 63 1.22 5.11 2.23
N VAL A 64 1.70 4.98 0.99
CA VAL A 64 2.60 3.89 0.57
C VAL A 64 3.96 4.46 0.19
N GLU A 65 4.98 4.18 1.01
CA GLU A 65 6.36 4.66 0.79
C GLU A 65 6.98 4.08 -0.49
N GLU A 66 6.52 2.90 -0.89
CA GLU A 66 7.08 2.16 -2.01
C GLU A 66 6.37 2.46 -3.34
N ASP A 67 5.42 3.40 -3.36
CA ASP A 67 4.72 3.76 -4.59
C ASP A 67 5.67 4.47 -5.57
N PRO A 68 5.69 4.06 -6.87
CA PRO A 68 6.57 4.68 -7.87
C PRO A 68 6.37 6.19 -8.04
N LEU A 69 5.19 6.74 -7.70
CA LEU A 69 4.94 8.19 -7.74
C LEU A 69 5.58 8.94 -6.57
N TYR A 70 5.90 8.28 -5.46
CA TYR A 70 6.55 8.90 -4.31
C TYR A 70 8.08 8.80 -4.37
N ILE A 71 8.62 7.70 -4.91
CA ILE A 71 10.07 7.48 -5.00
C ILE A 71 10.72 8.38 -6.09
N ARG A 72 9.95 8.86 -7.06
CA ARG A 72 10.42 9.75 -8.14
C ARG A 72 10.65 11.18 -7.68
#